data_AF-A0A527G3M7-F1
#
_entry.id   AF-A0A527G3M7-F1
#
_cell.length_a   1.000
_cell.length_b   1.000
_cell.length_c   1.000
_cell.angle_alpha   90.00
_cell.angle_beta   90.00
_cell.angle_gamma   90.00
#
_symmetry.space_group_name_H-M   'P 1'
#
loop_
_entity.id
_entity.type
_entity.pdbx_description
1 polymer ?
#
loop_
_entity_poly.entity_id
_entity_poly.type
_entity_poly.pdbx_seq_one_letter_code
_entity_poly.pdbx_strand_id
1 'polypeptide(L)' 'DDFDLVIKGKSGHAARPHEGIDPIVISAQVILGLQTLVSRLTNPLEALVISVTKINAGTAYNVIPEQVD' A
#
# COMPACT_ATOMS: atom_id res chain seq x y z
N ASP A 1 -15.14 -7.07 -9.76
CA ASP A 1 -15.21 -7.24 -8.30
C ASP A 1 -14.28 -6.21 -7.71
N ASP A 2 -14.62 -5.70 -6.53
CA ASP A 2 -13.93 -4.58 -5.90
C ASP A 2 -13.28 -5.05 -4.60
N PHE A 3 -12.23 -4.37 -4.16
CA PHE A 3 -11.56 -4.69 -2.90
C PHE A 3 -11.14 -3.44 -2.15
N ASP A 4 -11.16 -3.55 -0.83
CA ASP A 4 -10.59 -2.58 0.10
C ASP A 4 -9.43 -3.24 0.87
N LEU A 5 -8.36 -2.50 1.11
CA LEU A 5 -7.20 -2.98 1.86
C LEU A 5 -6.77 -1.97 2.90
N VAL A 6 -6.91 -2.33 4.18
CA VAL A 6 -6.43 -1.52 5.30
C VAL A 6 -5.05 -2.01 5.73
N ILE A 7 -4.04 -1.16 5.60
CA ILE A 7 -2.68 -1.44 6.07
C ILE A 7 -2.45 -0.70 7.38
N LYS A 8 -2.34 -1.44 8.48
CA LYS A 8 -2.06 -0.89 9.81
C LYS A 8 -0.57 -0.76 10.04
N GLY A 9 -0.14 0.43 10.42
CA GLY A 9 1.21 0.76 10.85
C GLY A 9 1.23 1.14 12.32
N LYS A 10 2.15 2.06 12.65
CA LYS A 10 2.30 2.64 13.98
C LYS A 10 2.75 4.08 13.83
N SER A 11 1.99 5.00 14.42
CA SER A 11 2.30 6.42 14.36
C SER A 11 3.67 6.75 14.98
N GLY A 12 4.31 7.78 14.43
CA GLY A 12 5.60 8.27 14.88
C GLY A 12 5.97 9.59 14.22
N HIS A 13 6.95 10.29 14.79
CA HIS A 13 7.48 11.49 14.15
C HIS A 13 8.29 11.09 12.91
N ALA A 14 8.05 11.73 11.76
CA ALA A 14 8.76 11.43 10.51
C ALA A 14 10.29 11.56 10.60
N ALA A 15 10.82 12.37 11.54
CA ALA A 15 12.26 12.49 11.79
C ALA A 15 12.85 11.34 12.62
N ARG A 16 12.01 10.45 13.16
CA ARG A 16 12.38 9.27 13.95
C ARG A 16 11.67 8.02 13.41
N PRO A 17 11.92 7.64 12.15
CA PRO A 17 11.16 6.57 11.50
C PRO A 17 11.30 5.21 12.19
N HIS A 18 12.41 4.97 12.89
CA HIS A 18 12.65 3.74 13.66
C HIS A 18 11.73 3.58 14.89
N GLU A 19 11.03 4.64 15.32
CA GLU A 19 10.05 4.57 16.41
C GLU A 19 8.63 4.19 15.92
N GLY A 20 8.38 4.31 14.61
CA GLY A 20 7.10 4.02 13.94
C GLY A 20 7.17 2.80 13.01
N ILE A 21 6.03 2.46 12.43
CA ILE A 21 5.90 1.48 11.34
C ILE A 21 5.13 2.20 10.24
N ASP A 22 5.80 2.50 9.12
CA ASP A 22 5.24 3.34 8.07
C ASP A 22 4.31 2.55 7.14
N PRO A 23 2.98 2.74 7.23
CA PRO A 23 2.05 2.01 6.38
C PRO A 23 2.07 2.50 4.93
N ILE A 24 2.52 3.73 4.64
CA ILE A 24 2.62 4.26 3.26
C ILE A 24 3.73 3.51 2.51
N VAL A 25 4.87 3.27 3.15
CA VAL A 25 5.95 2.47 2.54
C VAL A 25 5.49 1.03 2.29
N ILE A 26 4.75 0.45 3.25
CA ILE A 26 4.19 -0.90 3.11
C ILE A 26 3.18 -0.95 1.96
N SER A 27 2.29 0.04 1.84
CA SER A 27 1.29 0.07 0.75
C SER A 27 1.94 0.16 -0.63
N ALA A 28 3.01 0.95 -0.78
CA ALA A 28 3.77 1.00 -2.03
C ALA A 28 4.33 -0.38 -2.43
N GLN A 29 4.89 -1.12 -1.47
CA GLN A 29 5.37 -2.49 -1.72
C GLN A 29 4.24 -3.44 -2.09
N VAL A 30 3.08 -3.34 -1.43
CA VAL A 30 1.90 -4.14 -1.76
C VAL A 30 1.43 -3.85 -3.19
N ILE A 31 1.31 -2.57 -3.57
CA ILE A 31 0.87 -2.17 -4.91
C ILE A 31 1.81 -2.74 -5.97
N LEU A 32 3.13 -2.64 -5.77
CA LEU A 32 4.11 -3.23 -6.68
C LEU A 32 4.00 -4.76 -6.75
N GLY A 33 3.82 -5.41 -5.59
CA GLY A 33 3.60 -6.85 -5.50
C GLY A 33 2.36 -7.31 -6.27
N LEU A 34 1.24 -6.58 -6.19
CA LEU A 34 0.01 -6.90 -6.92
C LEU A 34 0.22 -6.92 -8.44
N GLN A 35 1.13 -6.10 -8.99
CA GLN A 35 1.42 -6.09 -10.43
C GLN A 35 2.03 -7.43 -10.90
N THR A 36 2.65 -8.19 -9.99
CA THR A 36 3.23 -9.50 -10.30
C THR A 36 2.16 -10.58 -10.52
N LEU A 37 0.98 -10.42 -9.94
CA LEU A 37 -0.14 -11.36 -10.16
C LEU A 37 -0.52 -11.39 -11.64
N VAL A 38 -0.72 -10.20 -12.23
CA VAL A 38 -1.04 -10.06 -13.66
C VAL A 38 0.16 -10.42 -14.53
N SER A 39 1.33 -9.86 -14.23
CA SER A 39 2.46 -9.96 -15.15
C SER A 39 3.17 -11.31 -15.13
N ARG A 40 3.23 -12.01 -13.99
CA ARG A 40 4.07 -13.23 -13.80
C ARG A 40 3.30 -14.48 -13.35
N LEU A 41 2.09 -14.33 -12.78
CA LEU A 41 1.33 -15.47 -12.23
C LEU A 41 0.05 -15.79 -13.01
N THR A 42 -0.29 -15.01 -14.02
CA THR A 42 -1.44 -15.25 -14.91
C THR A 42 -0.96 -15.81 -16.24
N ASN A 43 -1.72 -16.76 -16.80
CA ASN A 43 -1.47 -17.26 -18.15
C ASN A 43 -1.52 -16.07 -19.15
N PRO A 44 -0.49 -15.85 -19.98
CA PRO A 44 -0.48 -14.73 -20.93
C PRO A 44 -1.63 -14.72 -21.95
N LEU A 45 -2.31 -15.85 -22.15
CA LEU A 45 -3.49 -15.95 -23.02
C LEU A 45 -4.80 -15.62 -22.30
N GLU A 46 -4.77 -15.48 -20.98
CA GLU A 46 -5.93 -15.11 -20.16
C GLU A 46 -5.91 -13.61 -19.87
N ALA A 47 -7.10 -12.99 -19.92
CA ALA A 47 -7.24 -11.57 -19.60
C ALA A 47 -7.45 -11.39 -18.09
N LEU A 48 -6.55 -10.65 -17.44
CA LEU A 48 -6.68 -10.20 -16.06
C LEU A 48 -6.23 -8.74 -15.93
N VAL A 49 -6.97 -7.96 -15.15
CA VAL A 49 -6.61 -6.58 -14.81
C VAL A 49 -6.79 -6.40 -13.30
N ILE A 50 -5.80 -5.78 -12.67
CA ILE A 50 -5.88 -5.31 -11.29
C ILE A 50 -5.60 -3.81 -11.31
N SER A 51 -6.43 -3.03 -10.62
CA SER A 51 -6.27 -1.58 -10.54
C SER A 51 -6.42 -1.13 -9.10
N VAL A 52 -5.38 -0.45 -8.60
CA VAL A 52 -5.43 0.28 -7.33
C VAL A 52 -5.71 1.73 -7.68
N THR A 53 -6.96 2.16 -7.51
CA THR A 53 -7.44 3.45 -8.01
C THR A 53 -7.47 4.53 -6.93
N LYS A 54 -7.32 4.15 -5.67
CA LYS A 54 -7.35 5.05 -4.53
C LYS A 54 -6.35 4.60 -3.47
N ILE A 55 -5.74 5.57 -2.82
CA ILE A 55 -4.92 5.39 -1.63
C ILE A 55 -5.07 6.64 -0.76
N ASN A 56 -5.33 6.47 0.53
CA ASN A 56 -5.50 7.55 1.50
C ASN A 56 -4.67 7.24 2.74
N ALA A 57 -3.85 8.20 3.18
CA ALA A 57 -3.04 8.03 4.38
C ALA A 57 -2.56 9.37 4.93
N GLY A 58 -2.69 9.52 6.25
CA GLY A 58 -2.17 10.69 6.97
C GLY A 58 -2.83 12.02 6.61
N THR A 59 -2.56 13.02 7.44
CA THR A 59 -3.05 14.40 7.27
C THR A 59 -1.99 15.46 7.57
N ALA A 60 -0.87 15.06 8.18
CA ALA A 60 0.22 15.96 8.59
C ALA A 60 1.54 15.57 7.89
N TYR A 61 2.32 16.57 7.49
CA TYR A 61 3.56 16.37 6.73
C TYR A 61 4.70 15.70 7.50
N ASN A 62 4.65 15.71 8.84
CA ASN A 62 5.74 15.26 9.71
C ASN A 62 5.36 14.09 10.62
N VAL A 63 4.24 13.42 10.34
CA VAL A 63 3.72 12.29 11.12
C VAL A 63 3.60 11.08 10.22
N ILE A 64 4.20 9.97 10.64
CA ILE A 64 3.93 8.65 10.06
C ILE A 64 2.51 8.26 10.46
N PRO A 65 1.60 7.95 9.52
CA PRO A 65 0.22 7.65 9.85
C PRO A 65 0.06 6.28 10.53
N GLU A 66 -1.07 6.08 11.21
CA GLU A 66 -1.41 4.78 11.83
C GLU A 66 -1.90 3.77 10.82
N GLN A 67 -2.43 4.20 9.68
CA GLN A 67 -2.90 3.32 8.61
C GLN A 67 -2.94 3.98 7.23
N VAL A 68 -3.11 3.15 6.22
CA VAL A 68 -3.49 3.48 4.84
C VAL A 68 -4.79 2.75 4.50
N ASP A 69 -5.69 3.43 3.79
CA ASP A 69 -6.95 2.92 3.24
C ASP A 69 -7.03 3.08 1.71
#